data_AF-A0AAV2RJL4-F1
#
_entry.id   AF-A0AAV2RJL4-F1
#
_cell.length_a   1.000
_cell.length_b   1.000
_cell.length_c   1.000
_cell.angle_alpha   90.00
_cell.angle_beta   90.00
_cell.angle_gamma   90.00
#
_symmetry.space_group_name_H-M   'P 1'
#
loop_
_entity.id
_entity.type
_entity.pdbx_description
1 polymer ?
#
loop_
_entity_poly.entity_id
_entity_poly.type
_entity_poly.pdbx_seq_one_letter_code
_entity_poly.pdbx_strand_id
1 'polypeptide(L)'
;ADVEARRLMVATEEEEAGVHAAHAHKLQEECQIELNKALPALHDAVESLNTLKPADITLVKSMKNPPSVIKLVLSAVCVMLDIKPDKVKSSSGKMALDYWGPSKKLLG
;
A
#
# COMPACT_ATOMS: atom_id res chain seq x y z
N ALA A 1 21.09 -53.78 16.09
CA ALA A 1 22.01 -52.69 15.71
C ALA A 1 21.31 -51.67 14.82
N ASP A 2 20.72 -52.10 13.69
CA ASP A 2 20.05 -51.21 12.72
C ASP A 2 18.84 -50.41 13.27
N VAL A 3 17.98 -51.05 14.07
CA VAL A 3 16.78 -50.41 14.66
C VAL A 3 17.14 -49.26 15.61
N GLU A 4 18.21 -49.39 16.39
CA GLU A 4 18.60 -48.37 17.38
C GLU A 4 19.27 -47.17 16.70
N ALA A 5 20.09 -47.40 15.67
CA ALA A 5 20.64 -46.33 14.84
C ALA A 5 19.54 -45.52 14.15
N ARG A 6 18.50 -46.19 13.65
CA ARG A 6 17.36 -45.51 13.01
C ARG A 6 16.50 -44.72 13.99
N ARG A 7 16.34 -45.18 15.24
CA ARG A 7 15.67 -44.43 16.30
C ARG A 7 16.41 -43.14 16.64
N LEU A 8 17.74 -43.19 16.73
CA LEU A 8 18.55 -42.00 17.03
C LEU A 8 18.47 -40.94 15.93
N MET A 9 18.47 -41.36 14.65
CA MET A 9 18.30 -40.44 13.53
C MET A 9 16.93 -39.77 13.55
N VAL A 10 15.85 -40.54 13.74
CA VAL A 10 14.48 -39.99 13.79
C VAL A 10 14.32 -39.00 14.96
N ALA A 11 14.91 -39.28 16.12
CA ALA A 11 14.87 -38.36 17.25
C ALA A 11 15.59 -37.04 16.96
N THR A 12 16.70 -37.09 16.22
CA THR A 12 17.44 -35.88 15.81
C THR A 12 16.64 -35.08 14.78
N GLU A 13 16.06 -35.75 13.77
CA GLU A 13 15.22 -35.12 12.76
C GLU A 13 13.95 -34.49 13.36
N GLU A 14 13.36 -35.13 14.38
CA GLU A 14 12.20 -34.61 15.11
C GLU A 14 12.54 -33.33 15.89
N GLU A 15 13.70 -33.27 16.53
CA GLU A 15 14.17 -32.07 17.23
C GLU A 15 14.41 -30.91 16.24
N GLU A 16 15.11 -31.17 15.14
CA GLU A 16 15.36 -30.16 14.09
C GLU A 16 14.04 -29.66 13.46
N ALA A 17 13.12 -30.58 13.14
CA ALA A 17 11.80 -30.22 12.62
C ALA A 17 11.01 -29.39 13.64
N GLY A 18 11.11 -29.70 14.93
CA GLY A 18 10.49 -28.92 16.01
C GLY A 18 11.01 -27.49 16.08
N VAL A 19 12.32 -27.29 15.96
CA VAL A 19 12.95 -25.96 15.93
C VAL A 19 12.48 -25.15 14.71
N HIS A 20 12.44 -25.78 13.53
CA HIS A 20 11.96 -25.13 12.31
C HIS A 20 10.48 -24.76 12.38
N ALA A 21 9.64 -25.64 12.94
CA ALA A 21 8.21 -25.37 13.14
C ALA A 21 7.99 -24.20 14.11
N ALA A 22 8.73 -24.15 15.22
CA ALA A 22 8.66 -23.05 16.19
C ALA A 22 9.07 -21.71 15.57
N HIS A 23 10.13 -21.70 14.75
CA HIS A 23 10.57 -20.50 14.05
C HIS A 23 9.54 -20.01 13.03
N ALA A 24 8.98 -20.92 12.23
CA ALA A 24 7.93 -20.59 11.26
C ALA A 24 6.66 -20.04 11.93
N HIS A 25 6.24 -20.66 13.05
CA HIS A 25 5.09 -20.20 13.82
C HIS A 25 5.32 -18.78 14.38
N LYS A 26 6.51 -18.52 14.94
CA LYS A 26 6.84 -17.19 15.45
C LYS A 26 6.79 -16.13 14.35
N LEU A 27 7.36 -16.41 13.18
CA LEU A 27 7.29 -15.49 12.04
C LEU A 27 5.85 -15.26 11.57
N GLN A 28 5.04 -16.32 11.52
CA GLN A 28 3.62 -16.21 11.18
C GLN A 28 2.89 -15.29 12.15
N GLU A 29 3.11 -15.48 13.45
CA GLU A 29 2.48 -14.68 14.50
C GLU A 29 2.88 -13.20 14.41
N GLU A 30 4.18 -12.91 14.23
CA GLU A 30 4.67 -11.55 14.02
C GLU A 30 4.03 -10.88 12.80
N CYS A 31 3.97 -11.57 11.66
CA CYS A 31 3.31 -11.08 10.45
C CYS A 31 1.81 -10.85 10.67
N GLN A 32 1.13 -11.76 11.38
CA GLN A 32 -0.31 -11.64 11.63
C GLN A 32 -0.61 -10.46 12.57
N ILE A 33 0.26 -10.19 13.54
CA ILE A 33 0.15 -9.03 14.43
C ILE A 33 0.24 -7.73 13.61
N GLU A 34 1.26 -7.58 12.76
CA GLU A 34 1.42 -6.37 11.95
C GLU A 34 0.28 -6.20 10.93
N LEU A 35 -0.18 -7.29 10.33
CA LEU A 35 -1.35 -7.27 9.44
C LEU A 35 -2.61 -6.81 10.18
N ASN A 36 -2.88 -7.37 11.36
CA ASN A 36 -4.04 -7.01 12.17
C ASN A 36 -4.00 -5.56 12.65
N LYS A 37 -2.81 -4.96 12.80
CA LYS A 37 -2.68 -3.52 13.08
C LYS A 37 -3.01 -2.65 11.86
N ALA A 38 -2.68 -3.10 10.66
CA ALA A 38 -2.88 -2.33 9.43
C ALA A 38 -4.32 -2.40 8.88
N LEU A 39 -5.01 -3.54 9.07
CA LEU A 39 -6.35 -3.76 8.54
C LEU A 39 -7.40 -2.71 8.98
N PRO A 40 -7.49 -2.32 10.27
CA PRO A 40 -8.47 -1.32 10.71
C PRO A 40 -8.33 0.02 9.97
N ALA A 41 -7.09 0.53 9.87
CA ALA A 41 -6.84 1.79 9.17
C ALA A 41 -7.19 1.72 7.68
N LEU A 42 -6.98 0.56 7.05
CA LEU A 42 -7.39 0.32 5.66
C LEU A 42 -8.91 0.33 5.51
N HIS A 43 -9.62 -0.38 6.39
CA HIS A 43 -11.09 -0.44 6.37
C HIS A 43 -11.71 0.94 6.60
N ASP A 44 -11.23 1.68 7.61
CA ASP A 44 -11.70 3.03 7.92
C ASP A 44 -11.49 3.99 6.74
N ALA A 45 -10.35 3.86 6.04
CA ALA A 45 -10.07 4.66 4.85
C ALA A 45 -11.04 4.33 3.70
N VAL A 46 -11.32 3.04 3.46
CA VAL A 46 -12.27 2.61 2.43
C VAL A 46 -13.70 3.09 2.76
N GLU A 47 -14.12 2.95 4.00
CA GLU A 47 -15.43 3.44 4.45
C GLU A 47 -15.56 4.96 4.29
N SER A 48 -14.52 5.71 4.67
CA SER A 48 -14.50 7.16 4.50
C SER A 48 -14.66 7.56 3.03
N LEU A 49 -13.97 6.86 2.12
CA LEU A 49 -14.09 7.10 0.67
C LEU A 49 -15.49 6.77 0.13
N ASN A 50 -16.19 5.78 0.68
CA ASN A 50 -17.56 5.42 0.29
C ASN A 50 -18.61 6.47 0.68
N THR A 51 -18.25 7.46 1.50
CA THR A 51 -19.15 8.56 1.87
C THR A 51 -19.18 9.72 0.85
N LEU A 52 -18.23 9.74 -0.10
CA LEU A 52 -18.08 10.82 -1.07
C LEU A 52 -19.22 10.82 -2.09
N LYS A 53 -19.74 12.02 -2.39
CA LYS A 53 -20.78 12.20 -3.40
C LYS A 53 -20.17 12.64 -4.72
N PRO A 54 -20.82 12.38 -5.87
CA PRO A 54 -20.38 12.89 -7.17
C PRO A 54 -20.18 14.42 -7.22
N ALA A 55 -20.96 15.16 -6.42
CA ALA A 55 -20.84 16.61 -6.29
C ALA A 55 -19.48 17.04 -5.69
N ASP A 56 -18.96 16.29 -4.71
CA ASP A 56 -17.68 16.58 -4.05
C ASP A 56 -16.51 16.41 -5.05
N ILE A 57 -16.58 15.36 -5.87
CA ILE A 57 -15.61 15.10 -6.94
C ILE A 57 -15.66 16.21 -8.01
N THR A 58 -16.88 16.61 -8.40
CA THR A 58 -17.08 17.71 -9.37
C THR A 58 -16.50 19.03 -8.86
N LEU A 59 -16.66 19.33 -7.56
CA LEU A 59 -16.09 20.52 -6.93
C LEU A 59 -14.56 20.53 -7.10
N VAL A 60 -13.88 19.44 -6.72
CA VAL A 60 -12.42 19.33 -6.85
C VAL A 60 -11.98 19.49 -8.30
N LYS A 61 -12.65 18.83 -9.24
CA LYS A 61 -12.34 18.89 -10.67
C LYS A 61 -12.47 20.29 -11.26
N SER A 62 -13.42 21.08 -10.77
CA SER A 62 -13.70 22.43 -11.26
C SER A 62 -12.66 23.48 -10.81
N MET A 63 -11.78 23.14 -9.87
CA MET A 63 -10.77 24.06 -9.34
C MET A 63 -9.73 24.42 -10.40
N LYS A 64 -9.70 25.71 -10.79
CA LYS A 64 -8.66 26.23 -11.70
C LYS A 64 -7.28 26.29 -11.05
N ASN A 65 -7.24 26.63 -9.76
CA ASN A 65 -6.03 26.65 -8.95
C ASN A 65 -6.30 25.98 -7.60
N PRO A 66 -6.20 24.64 -7.53
CA PRO A 66 -6.47 23.93 -6.27
C PRO A 66 -5.42 24.28 -5.20
N PRO A 67 -5.81 24.23 -3.91
CA PRO A 67 -4.87 24.31 -2.78
C PRO A 67 -3.70 23.32 -2.92
N SER A 68 -2.57 23.66 -2.31
CA SER A 68 -1.34 22.83 -2.34
C SER A 68 -1.58 21.41 -1.83
N VAL A 69 -2.36 21.27 -0.76
CA VAL A 69 -2.70 19.96 -0.17
C VAL A 69 -3.48 19.09 -1.15
N ILE A 70 -4.44 19.66 -1.89
CA ILE A 70 -5.21 18.91 -2.90
C ILE A 70 -4.30 18.46 -4.05
N LYS A 71 -3.41 19.34 -4.52
CA LYS A 71 -2.41 19.00 -5.54
C LYS A 71 -1.50 17.86 -5.07
N LEU A 72 -1.03 17.92 -3.83
CA LEU A 72 -0.14 16.92 -3.26
C LEU A 72 -0.81 15.56 -3.15
N VAL A 73 -2.01 15.49 -2.56
CA VAL A 73 -2.75 14.24 -2.38
C VAL A 73 -3.05 13.60 -3.74
N LEU A 74 -3.53 14.38 -4.71
CA LEU A 74 -3.84 13.83 -6.03
C LEU A 74 -2.59 13.47 -6.85
N SER A 75 -1.46 14.14 -6.61
CA SER A 75 -0.16 13.71 -7.16
C SER A 75 0.26 12.36 -6.58
N ALA A 76 0.12 12.18 -5.27
CA ALA A 76 0.43 10.91 -4.62
C ALA A 76 -0.44 9.77 -5.15
N VAL A 77 -1.74 10.00 -5.35
CA VAL A 77 -2.65 9.02 -5.98
C VAL A 77 -2.20 8.70 -7.41
N CYS A 78 -1.85 9.71 -8.22
CA CYS A 78 -1.32 9.45 -9.56
C CYS A 78 -0.04 8.61 -9.55
N VAL A 79 0.87 8.85 -8.60
CA VAL A 79 2.10 8.05 -8.45
C VAL A 79 1.77 6.61 -8.04
N MET A 80 0.87 6.40 -7.08
CA MET A 80 0.44 5.06 -6.66
C MET A 80 -0.24 4.27 -7.77
N LEU A 81 -0.84 4.95 -8.75
CA LEU A 81 -1.51 4.36 -9.91
C LEU A 81 -0.63 4.36 -11.17
N ASP A 82 0.67 4.65 -11.05
CA ASP A 82 1.63 4.70 -12.16
C ASP A 82 1.24 5.65 -13.31
N ILE A 83 0.48 6.70 -13.01
CA ILE A 83 0.07 7.74 -13.95
C ILE A 83 1.21 8.75 -14.09
N LYS A 84 1.71 8.98 -15.31
CA LYS A 84 2.80 9.92 -15.57
C LYS A 84 2.32 11.38 -15.47
N PRO A 85 3.19 12.30 -14.99
CA PRO A 85 2.90 13.73 -14.97
C PRO A 85 2.95 14.31 -16.39
N ASP A 86 2.18 15.37 -16.62
CA ASP A 86 2.25 16.17 -17.82
C ASP A 86 3.43 17.16 -17.74
N LYS A 87 4.08 17.44 -18.87
CA LYS A 87 5.08 18.50 -18.97
C LYS A 87 4.39 19.80 -19.32
N VAL A 88 4.33 20.74 -18.37
CA VAL A 88 3.66 22.03 -18.54
C VAL A 88 4.61 23.20 -18.37
N LYS A 89 4.31 24.33 -19.01
CA LYS A 89 5.08 25.57 -18.82
C LYS A 89 4.63 26.23 -17.52
N SER A 90 5.55 26.34 -16.56
CA SER A 90 5.34 27.06 -15.30
C SER A 90 5.14 28.57 -15.54
N SER A 91 4.58 29.26 -14.55
CA SER A 91 4.46 30.73 -14.52
C SER A 91 5.81 31.44 -14.69
N SER A 92 6.91 30.80 -14.31
CA SER A 92 8.28 31.29 -14.50
C SER A 92 8.85 31.01 -15.90
N GLY A 93 8.05 30.50 -16.84
CA GLY A 93 8.45 30.15 -18.20
C GLY A 93 9.25 28.86 -18.35
N LYS A 94 9.62 28.20 -17.24
CA LYS A 94 10.35 26.92 -17.22
C LYS A 94 9.38 25.75 -17.38
N MET A 95 9.82 24.67 -18.03
CA MET A 95 9.06 23.43 -18.09
C MET A 95 9.07 22.74 -16.71
N ALA A 96 7.91 22.30 -16.25
CA ALA A 96 7.72 21.61 -14.97
C ALA A 96 6.86 20.35 -15.18
N LEU A 97 7.04 19.37 -14.30
CA LEU A 97 6.17 18.19 -14.22
C LEU A 97 4.96 18.56 -13.37
N ASP A 98 3.76 18.34 -13.90
CA ASP A 98 2.50 18.61 -13.24
C ASP A 98 1.60 17.39 -13.28
N TYR A 99 1.12 16.99 -12.10
CA TYR A 99 0.15 15.91 -11.96
C TYR A 99 -1.28 16.41 -12.00
N TRP A 100 -1.55 17.72 -11.92
CA TRP A 100 -2.93 18.22 -11.88
C TRP A 100 -3.72 17.91 -13.16
N GLY A 101 -3.10 18.04 -14.33
CA GLY A 101 -3.69 17.61 -15.60
C GLY A 101 -4.15 16.14 -15.58
N PRO A 102 -3.25 15.19 -15.30
CA PRO A 102 -3.58 13.77 -15.15
C PRO A 102 -4.58 13.48 -14.03
N SER A 103 -4.46 14.10 -12.85
CA SER A 103 -5.39 13.92 -11.73
C SER A 103 -6.82 14.27 -12.10
N LYS A 104 -7.04 15.35 -12.86
CA LYS A 104 -8.39 15.71 -13.33
C LYS A 104 -9.00 14.66 -14.28
N LYS A 105 -8.19 14.00 -15.10
CA LYS A 105 -8.63 12.92 -15.98
C LYS A 105 -8.96 11.65 -15.17
N LEU A 106 -8.18 11.39 -14.12
CA LEU A 106 -8.42 10.28 -13.20
C LEU A 106 -9.76 10.40 -12.46
N LEU A 107 -10.14 11.62 -12.08
CA LEU A 107 -11.40 11.88 -11.37
C LEU A 107 -12.67 11.73 -12.24
N GLY A 108 -12.54 11.37 -13.52
CA GLY A 108 -13.65 11.25 -14.48
C GLY A 108 -14.01 12.57 -15.11
#